data_AF-A0A841U408-F1
#
_entry.id   AF-A0A841U408-F1
#
_cell.length_a   1.000
_cell.length_b   1.000
_cell.length_c   1.000
_cell.angle_alpha   90.00
_cell.angle_beta   90.00
_cell.angle_gamma   90.00
#
_symmetry.space_group_name_H-M   'P 1'
#
loop_
_entity.id
_entity.type
_entity.pdbx_description
1 polymer ?
#
loop_
_entity_poly.entity_id
_entity_poly.type
_entity_poly.pdbx_seq_one_letter_code
_entity_poly.pdbx_strand_id
1 'polypeptide(L)'
;MKKEIQNEQGLEEVTEDKNGIMTWIKAHKKQLALIGISIPTLILIAVGLKNKDAIKELLDNLKEKIEKASLYSSKWIKNATDAELETAREKVRLDYCSSGDDFKAACSLQNLLRRFDKEMSIRAWGNETPHAPSIHREHGWYLPNDD
;
A
#
# COMPACT_ATOMS: atom_id res chain seq x y z
N MET A 1 31.31 -31.59 22.95
CA MET A 1 31.60 -30.15 22.81
C MET A 1 31.06 -29.50 21.52
N LYS A 2 30.45 -30.23 20.55
CA LYS A 2 29.83 -29.62 19.35
C LYS A 2 28.32 -29.30 19.47
N LYS A 3 27.64 -29.81 20.51
CA LYS A 3 26.19 -29.62 20.74
C LYS A 3 25.82 -28.28 21.38
N GLU A 4 26.73 -27.65 22.11
CA GLU A 4 26.47 -26.36 22.79
C GLU A 4 26.62 -25.17 21.83
N ILE A 5 27.62 -25.21 20.95
CA ILE A 5 27.89 -24.15 19.97
C ILE A 5 26.76 -23.97 18.95
N GLN A 6 26.13 -25.06 18.49
CA GLN A 6 24.96 -24.98 17.59
C GLN A 6 23.71 -24.43 18.29
N ASN A 7 23.59 -24.67 19.61
CA ASN A 7 22.44 -24.22 20.38
C ASN A 7 22.57 -22.73 20.73
N GLU A 8 23.78 -22.23 20.97
CA GLU A 8 24.07 -20.81 21.24
C GLU A 8 23.98 -19.95 19.96
N GLN A 9 24.57 -20.40 18.84
CA GLN A 9 24.41 -19.71 17.55
C GLN A 9 22.95 -19.71 17.06
N GLY A 10 22.23 -20.81 17.29
CA GLY A 10 20.80 -20.88 17.02
C GLY A 10 19.99 -19.96 17.93
N LEU A 11 20.35 -19.85 19.21
CA LEU A 11 19.66 -19.02 20.21
C LEU A 11 19.86 -17.52 19.98
N GLU A 12 21.07 -17.08 19.59
CA GLU A 12 21.35 -15.68 19.24
C GLU A 12 20.62 -15.24 17.96
N GLU A 13 20.51 -16.12 16.97
CA GLU A 13 19.69 -15.86 15.77
C GLU A 13 18.18 -15.88 16.10
N VAL A 14 17.71 -16.73 17.04
CA VAL A 14 16.31 -16.72 17.51
C VAL A 14 15.96 -15.36 18.15
N THR A 15 16.86 -14.79 18.94
CA THR A 15 16.57 -13.58 19.73
C THR A 15 16.58 -12.33 18.88
N GLU A 16 17.46 -12.22 17.88
CA GLU A 16 17.43 -11.13 16.90
C GLU A 16 16.13 -11.13 16.07
N ASP A 17 15.72 -12.29 15.54
CA ASP A 17 14.48 -12.42 14.76
C ASP A 17 13.25 -12.04 15.60
N LYS A 18 13.17 -12.49 16.85
CA LYS A 18 12.08 -12.14 17.77
C LYS A 18 12.00 -10.64 18.05
N ASN A 19 13.15 -9.97 18.17
CA ASN A 19 13.21 -8.52 18.36
C ASN A 19 12.75 -7.76 17.11
N GLY A 20 13.10 -8.25 15.91
CA GLY A 20 12.60 -7.72 14.64
C GLY A 20 11.07 -7.83 14.53
N ILE A 21 10.52 -8.99 14.86
CA ILE A 21 9.07 -9.26 14.89
C ILE A 21 8.35 -8.30 15.87
N MET A 22 8.89 -8.17 17.09
CA MET A 22 8.33 -7.27 18.12
C MET A 22 8.32 -5.80 17.66
N THR A 23 9.38 -5.37 16.97
CA THR A 23 9.50 -4.01 16.42
C THR A 23 8.48 -3.78 15.31
N TRP A 24 8.30 -4.76 14.42
CA TRP A 24 7.32 -4.69 13.34
C TRP A 24 5.87 -4.65 13.87
N ILE A 25 5.51 -5.50 14.85
CA ILE A 25 4.18 -5.50 15.48
C ILE A 25 3.86 -4.13 16.08
N LYS A 26 4.83 -3.52 16.77
CA LYS A 26 4.67 -2.18 17.36
C LYS A 26 4.45 -1.09 16.31
N ALA A 27 5.16 -1.15 15.18
CA ALA A 27 5.02 -0.20 14.08
C ALA A 27 3.63 -0.28 13.41
N HIS A 28 3.06 -1.48 13.29
CA HIS A 28 1.80 -1.74 12.56
C HIS A 28 0.56 -1.86 13.48
N LYS A 29 0.68 -1.50 14.75
CA LYS A 29 -0.39 -1.62 15.77
C LYS A 29 -1.76 -1.06 15.35
N LYS A 30 -1.78 0.06 14.62
CA LYS A 30 -3.02 0.71 14.17
C LYS A 30 -3.71 -0.11 13.08
N GLN A 31 -2.94 -0.69 12.17
CA GLN A 31 -3.47 -1.51 11.08
C GLN A 31 -3.96 -2.86 11.58
N LEU A 32 -3.23 -3.46 12.53
CA LEU A 32 -3.65 -4.69 13.22
C LEU A 32 -4.99 -4.51 13.94
N ALA A 33 -5.19 -3.38 14.63
CA ALA A 33 -6.45 -3.07 15.28
C ALA A 33 -7.62 -2.90 14.28
N LEU A 34 -7.38 -2.31 13.10
CA LEU A 34 -8.41 -2.13 12.08
C LEU A 34 -8.91 -3.45 11.49
N ILE A 35 -8.03 -4.45 11.37
CA ILE A 35 -8.40 -5.80 10.92
C ILE A 35 -8.85 -6.73 12.06
N GLY A 36 -9.04 -6.18 13.27
CA GLY A 36 -9.55 -6.91 14.43
C GLY A 36 -8.55 -7.89 15.06
N ILE A 37 -7.25 -7.77 14.76
CA ILE A 37 -6.22 -8.63 15.35
C ILE A 37 -5.68 -7.98 16.61
N SER A 38 -5.70 -8.73 17.72
CA SER A 38 -5.16 -8.25 18.99
C SER A 38 -3.61 -8.34 18.99
N ILE A 39 -2.97 -7.28 19.45
CA ILE A 39 -1.51 -7.22 19.65
C ILE A 39 -1.01 -8.25 20.69
N PRO A 40 -1.63 -8.40 21.88
CA PRO A 40 -1.13 -9.34 22.89
C PRO A 40 -1.15 -10.79 22.40
N THR A 41 -2.11 -11.19 21.55
CA THR A 41 -2.12 -12.54 20.95
C THR A 41 -0.94 -12.77 20.02
N LEU A 42 -0.53 -11.78 19.23
CA LEU A 42 0.64 -11.91 18.34
C LEU A 42 1.95 -12.01 19.10
N ILE A 43 2.10 -11.24 20.18
CA ILE A 43 3.27 -11.30 21.05
C ILE A 43 3.36 -12.69 21.71
N LEU A 44 2.24 -13.22 22.19
CA LEU A 44 2.19 -14.56 22.77
C LEU A 44 2.57 -15.67 21.76
N ILE A 45 2.13 -15.54 20.50
CA ILE A 45 2.50 -16.47 19.42
C ILE A 45 4.00 -16.40 19.13
N ALA A 46 4.57 -15.19 19.00
CA ALA A 46 5.99 -14.99 18.71
C ALA A 46 6.91 -15.48 19.85
N VAL A 47 6.44 -15.42 21.10
CA VAL A 47 7.19 -15.90 22.28
C VAL A 47 6.95 -17.39 22.54
N GLY A 48 5.71 -17.86 22.38
CA GLY A 48 5.25 -19.18 22.78
C GLY A 48 5.48 -20.29 21.74
N LEU A 49 5.47 -19.98 20.45
CA LEU A 49 5.84 -20.96 19.42
C LEU A 49 7.37 -21.08 19.32
N LYS A 50 7.87 -22.32 19.40
CA LYS A 50 9.29 -22.63 19.21
C LYS A 50 9.66 -22.85 17.74
N ASN A 51 8.67 -23.07 16.88
CA ASN A 51 8.86 -23.24 15.44
C ASN A 51 8.99 -21.86 14.77
N LYS A 52 10.21 -21.49 14.38
CA LYS A 52 10.50 -20.22 13.71
C LYS A 52 9.81 -20.10 12.35
N ASP A 53 9.76 -21.19 11.59
CA ASP A 53 9.29 -21.17 10.20
C ASP A 53 7.79 -20.87 10.15
N ALA A 54 7.02 -21.50 11.04
CA ALA A 54 5.58 -21.24 11.17
C ALA A 54 5.28 -19.79 11.62
N ILE A 55 6.13 -19.20 12.47
CA ILE A 55 5.98 -17.80 12.88
C ILE A 55 6.29 -16.87 11.71
N LYS A 56 7.36 -17.14 10.95
CA LYS A 56 7.74 -16.35 9.76
C LYS A 56 6.64 -16.38 8.71
N GLU A 57 6.12 -17.57 8.39
CA GLU A 57 5.03 -17.74 7.42
C GLU A 57 3.76 -16.97 7.84
N LEU A 58 3.37 -17.05 9.12
CA LEU A 58 2.19 -16.33 9.61
C LEU A 58 2.39 -14.81 9.51
N LEU A 59 3.58 -14.32 9.87
CA LEU A 59 3.89 -12.90 9.81
C LEU A 59 4.01 -12.38 8.38
N ASP A 60 4.57 -13.15 7.46
CA ASP A 60 4.63 -12.81 6.03
C ASP A 60 3.22 -12.70 5.44
N ASN A 61 2.34 -13.65 5.75
CA ASN A 61 0.92 -13.60 5.38
C ASN A 61 0.21 -12.36 5.97
N LEU A 62 0.53 -11.99 7.21
CA LEU A 62 -0.03 -10.78 7.83
C LEU A 62 0.52 -9.51 7.19
N LYS A 63 1.81 -9.47 6.88
CA LYS A 63 2.46 -8.36 6.21
C LYS A 63 1.84 -8.15 4.83
N GLU A 64 1.64 -9.21 4.06
CA GLU A 64 0.94 -9.15 2.77
C GLU A 64 -0.48 -8.57 2.91
N LYS A 65 -1.25 -9.03 3.92
CA LYS A 65 -2.59 -8.50 4.18
C LYS A 65 -2.59 -7.03 4.60
N ILE A 66 -1.64 -6.62 5.43
CA ILE A 66 -1.49 -5.22 5.86
C ILE A 66 -1.04 -4.36 4.68
N GLU A 67 -0.10 -4.84 3.87
CA GLU A 67 0.34 -4.16 2.66
C GLU A 67 -0.85 -3.94 1.74
N LYS A 68 -1.63 -4.99 1.45
CA LYS A 68 -2.89 -4.90 0.68
C LYS A 68 -3.90 -3.94 1.29
N ALA A 69 -4.07 -3.94 2.62
CA ALA A 69 -4.96 -3.00 3.29
C ALA A 69 -4.42 -1.55 3.29
N SER A 70 -3.10 -1.39 3.17
CA SER A 70 -2.41 -0.10 3.10
C SER A 70 -2.21 0.39 1.66
N LEU A 71 -2.42 -0.48 0.67
CA LEU A 71 -2.37 -0.11 -0.73
C LEU A 71 -3.36 1.02 -0.98
N TYR A 72 -2.87 2.02 -1.71
CA TYR A 72 -3.62 3.24 -2.01
C TYR A 72 -4.02 4.08 -0.78
N SER A 73 -3.45 3.78 0.40
CA SER A 73 -3.50 4.71 1.53
C SER A 73 -2.73 5.99 1.18
N SER A 74 -3.08 7.10 1.81
CA SER A 74 -2.42 8.39 1.52
C SER A 74 -0.93 8.36 1.84
N LYS A 75 -0.50 7.50 2.78
CA LYS A 75 0.91 7.29 3.10
C LYS A 75 1.62 6.52 1.99
N TRP A 76 0.98 5.48 1.45
CA TRP A 76 1.51 4.72 0.33
C TRP A 76 1.65 5.61 -0.92
N ILE A 77 0.60 6.34 -1.30
CA ILE A 77 0.59 7.23 -2.47
C ILE A 77 1.75 8.25 -2.42
N LYS A 78 2.03 8.83 -1.25
CA LYS A 78 3.13 9.79 -1.07
C LYS A 78 4.52 9.17 -1.16
N ASN A 79 4.67 7.93 -0.71
CA ASN A 79 5.98 7.27 -0.62
C ASN A 79 6.31 6.41 -1.86
N ALA A 80 5.33 6.03 -2.67
CA ALA A 80 5.52 5.21 -3.86
C ALA A 80 6.38 5.94 -4.90
N THR A 81 7.17 5.17 -5.67
CA THR A 81 7.92 5.70 -6.82
C THR A 81 6.97 6.11 -7.95
N ASP A 82 7.41 6.96 -8.87
CA ASP A 82 6.55 7.43 -9.98
C ASP A 82 6.06 6.27 -10.87
N ALA A 83 6.92 5.27 -11.13
CA ALA A 83 6.55 4.09 -11.91
C ALA A 83 5.51 3.20 -11.22
N GLU A 84 5.64 3.00 -9.90
CA GLU A 84 4.65 2.27 -9.11
C GLU A 84 3.33 3.02 -9.04
N LEU A 85 3.39 4.35 -8.92
CA LEU A 85 2.23 5.22 -8.84
C LEU A 85 1.43 5.20 -10.16
N GLU A 86 2.10 5.26 -11.31
CA GLU A 86 1.48 5.16 -12.64
C GLU A 86 0.84 3.78 -12.85
N THR A 87 1.57 2.71 -12.53
CA THR A 87 1.07 1.33 -12.67
C THR A 87 -0.16 1.09 -11.80
N ALA A 88 -0.12 1.56 -10.54
CA ALA A 88 -1.24 1.47 -9.61
C ALA A 88 -2.45 2.28 -10.07
N ARG A 89 -2.23 3.52 -10.55
CA ARG A 89 -3.28 4.38 -11.09
C ARG A 89 -3.94 3.73 -12.30
N GLU A 90 -3.17 3.16 -13.22
CA GLU A 90 -3.70 2.52 -14.42
C GLU A 90 -4.57 1.31 -14.08
N LYS A 91 -4.18 0.52 -13.07
CA LYS A 91 -5.03 -0.56 -12.55
C LYS A 91 -6.37 -0.03 -12.03
N VAL A 92 -6.35 1.03 -11.21
CA VAL A 92 -7.59 1.65 -10.69
C VAL A 92 -8.43 2.23 -11.83
N ARG A 93 -7.81 2.76 -12.88
CA ARG A 93 -8.50 3.27 -14.08
C ARG A 93 -9.20 2.13 -14.83
N LEU A 94 -8.55 0.98 -15.00
CA LEU A 94 -9.14 -0.21 -15.61
C LEU A 94 -10.30 -0.76 -14.76
N ASP A 95 -10.15 -0.80 -13.44
CA ASP A 95 -11.22 -1.20 -12.51
C ASP A 95 -12.42 -0.24 -12.62
N TYR A 96 -12.16 1.07 -12.73
CA TYR A 96 -13.21 2.07 -12.95
C TYR A 96 -13.93 1.85 -14.29
N CYS A 97 -13.19 1.63 -15.38
CA CYS A 97 -13.77 1.31 -16.68
C CYS A 97 -14.60 0.01 -16.65
N SER A 98 -14.22 -0.94 -15.79
CA SER A 98 -14.90 -2.24 -15.65
C SER A 98 -16.04 -2.24 -14.63
N SER A 99 -16.27 -1.12 -13.92
CA SER A 99 -17.28 -1.03 -12.85
C SER A 99 -18.73 -1.08 -13.35
N GLY A 100 -18.96 -0.84 -14.65
CA GLY A 100 -20.28 -0.93 -15.27
C GLY A 100 -21.31 -0.04 -14.57
N ASP A 101 -22.42 -0.64 -14.16
CA ASP A 101 -23.54 0.05 -13.50
C ASP A 101 -23.39 0.16 -11.97
N ASP A 102 -22.30 -0.33 -11.37
CA ASP A 102 -22.06 -0.16 -9.93
C ASP A 102 -21.59 1.27 -9.63
N PHE A 103 -22.57 2.16 -9.49
CA PHE A 103 -22.35 3.58 -9.18
C PHE A 103 -21.53 3.79 -7.92
N LYS A 104 -21.73 2.96 -6.88
CA LYS A 104 -21.01 3.10 -5.62
C LYS A 104 -19.54 2.75 -5.78
N ALA A 105 -19.26 1.64 -6.48
CA ALA A 105 -17.89 1.27 -6.84
C ALA A 105 -17.24 2.36 -7.71
N ALA A 106 -17.92 2.82 -8.76
CA ALA A 106 -17.43 3.88 -9.64
C ALA A 106 -17.08 5.16 -8.88
N CYS A 107 -17.95 5.64 -7.98
CA CYS A 107 -17.67 6.81 -7.14
C CYS A 107 -16.44 6.62 -6.24
N SER A 108 -16.29 5.43 -5.64
CA SER A 108 -15.13 5.14 -4.79
C SER A 108 -13.81 5.10 -5.57
N LEU A 109 -13.84 4.50 -6.77
CA LEU A 109 -12.69 4.41 -7.67
C LEU A 109 -12.32 5.78 -8.25
N GLN A 110 -13.31 6.61 -8.61
CA GLN A 110 -13.07 7.98 -9.05
C GLN A 110 -12.43 8.83 -7.94
N ASN A 111 -12.91 8.71 -6.70
CA ASN A 111 -12.28 9.37 -5.56
C ASN A 111 -10.84 8.91 -5.33
N LEU A 112 -10.56 7.64 -5.61
CA LEU A 112 -9.22 7.07 -5.54
C LEU A 112 -8.32 7.65 -6.63
N LEU A 113 -8.76 7.65 -7.89
CA LEU A 113 -8.05 8.26 -9.02
C LEU A 113 -7.69 9.73 -8.73
N ARG A 114 -8.63 10.51 -8.19
CA ARG A 114 -8.39 11.90 -7.82
C ARG A 114 -7.24 12.07 -6.80
N ARG A 115 -7.05 11.09 -5.90
CA ARG A 115 -5.95 11.11 -4.93
C ARG A 115 -4.61 10.82 -5.60
N PHE A 116 -4.57 9.92 -6.58
CA PHE A 116 -3.40 9.68 -7.42
C PHE A 116 -3.05 10.92 -8.25
N ASP A 117 -4.03 11.46 -8.99
CA ASP A 117 -3.84 12.63 -9.86
C ASP A 117 -3.36 13.84 -9.05
N LYS A 118 -3.85 14.03 -7.82
CA LYS A 118 -3.38 15.09 -6.92
C LYS A 118 -1.90 14.94 -6.58
N GLU A 119 -1.46 13.74 -6.20
CA GLU A 119 -0.05 13.50 -5.85
C GLU A 119 0.84 13.66 -7.09
N MET A 120 0.43 13.08 -8.22
CA MET A 120 1.16 13.23 -9.49
C MET A 120 1.25 14.68 -9.93
N SER A 121 0.17 15.46 -9.77
CA SER A 121 0.18 16.90 -10.05
C SER A 121 1.14 17.65 -9.14
N ILE A 122 1.21 17.30 -7.85
CA ILE A 122 2.18 17.90 -6.91
C ILE A 122 3.61 17.55 -7.32
N ARG A 123 3.87 16.33 -7.79
CA ARG A 123 5.21 15.91 -8.25
C ARG A 123 5.63 16.61 -9.53
N ALA A 124 4.70 16.77 -10.48
CA ALA A 124 4.99 17.36 -11.79
C ALA A 124 5.00 18.90 -11.77
N TRP A 125 4.15 19.54 -10.94
CA TRP A 125 3.91 20.99 -10.98
C TRP A 125 4.07 21.68 -9.61
N GLY A 126 4.31 20.93 -8.53
CA GLY A 126 4.46 21.50 -7.18
C GLY A 126 3.18 22.18 -6.70
N ASN A 127 3.29 23.48 -6.38
CA ASN A 127 2.18 24.33 -5.97
C ASN A 127 1.56 25.12 -7.14
N GLU A 128 2.07 24.94 -8.35
CA GLU A 128 1.53 25.62 -9.53
C GLU A 128 0.21 24.97 -9.94
N THR A 129 -0.76 25.79 -10.31
CA THR A 129 -2.01 25.27 -10.87
C THR A 129 -1.72 24.77 -12.29
N PRO A 130 -2.01 23.51 -12.62
CA PRO A 130 -1.79 23.00 -13.97
C PRO A 130 -2.49 23.89 -14.98
N HIS A 131 -1.72 24.54 -15.84
CA HIS A 131 -2.26 25.29 -16.96
C HIS A 131 -2.52 24.31 -18.09
N ALA A 132 -3.80 24.17 -18.47
CA ALA A 132 -4.12 23.52 -19.73
C ALA A 132 -3.32 24.23 -20.84
N PRO A 133 -2.71 23.49 -21.78
CA PRO A 133 -2.13 24.10 -22.96
C PRO A 133 -3.19 25.02 -23.58
N SER A 134 -2.80 26.24 -23.93
CA SER A 134 -3.69 27.15 -24.65
C SER A 134 -3.92 26.58 -26.05
N ILE A 135 -4.84 25.61 -26.15
CA ILE A 135 -5.31 25.08 -27.43
C ILE A 135 -6.37 26.06 -27.89
N HIS A 136 -5.94 27.11 -28.60
CA HIS A 136 -6.84 27.92 -29.39
C HIS A 136 -7.48 27.00 -30.44
N ARG A 137 -8.75 26.65 -30.23
CA ARG A 137 -9.60 26.14 -31.29
C ARG A 137 -10.08 27.37 -32.05
N GLU A 138 -9.74 27.47 -33.33
CA GLU A 138 -10.12 28.61 -34.19
C GLU A 138 -11.65 28.75 -34.27
N HIS A 139 -12.36 27.64 -34.02
CA HIS A 139 -13.80 27.58 -33.88
C HIS A 139 -14.14 27.01 -32.50
N GLY A 140 -14.94 27.76 -31.73
CA GLY A 140 -15.35 27.40 -30.36
C GLY A 140 -16.11 26.08 -30.26
N TRP A 141 -16.52 25.71 -29.05
CA TRP A 141 -17.05 24.39 -28.67
C TRP A 141 -18.27 23.85 -29.47
N TYR A 142 -18.92 24.63 -30.36
CA TYR A 142 -20.18 24.27 -31.03
C TYR A 142 -20.30 24.66 -32.52
N LEU A 143 -19.21 24.86 -33.26
CA LEU A 143 -19.30 25.08 -34.71
C LEU A 143 -18.81 23.85 -35.47
N PRO A 144 -19.62 23.25 -36.36
CA PRO A 144 -19.11 22.32 -37.37
C PRO A 144 -18.19 23.08 -38.34
N ASN A 145 -17.21 22.38 -38.90
CA ASN A 145 -16.45 22.91 -40.02
C ASN A 145 -17.39 23.04 -41.21
N ASP A 146 -17.50 24.24 -41.78
CA ASP A 146 -18.12 24.41 -43.09
C ASP A 146 -17.13 23.90 -44.14
N ASP A 147 -17.46 22.79 -44.80
CA ASP A 147 -16.85 22.34 -46.06
C ASP A 147 -17.48 23.11 -47.25
#